data_AF-X1D7Z5-F1
#
_entry.id   AF-X1D7Z5-F1
#
_cell.length_a   1.000
_cell.length_b   1.000
_cell.length_c   1.000
_cell.angle_alpha   90.00
_cell.angle_beta   90.00
_cell.angle_gamma   90.00
#
_symmetry.space_group_name_H-M   'P 1'
#
loop_
_entity.id
_entity.type
_entity.pdbx_description
1 polymer ?
#
loop_
_entity_poly.entity_id
_entity_poly.type
_entity_poly.pdbx_seq_one_letter_code
_entity_poly.pdbx_strand_id
1 'polypeptide(L)'
;MLPVLEDTVLAESVVADRLTINDLLLYSAVCGTGLDTIPLPGSISEDQLYAVLLDLAALAQRLGKFLTARLMPIPGKRVGEVTDFDFEFFANSKVMDFKAKPLEGHLTEEENFHIQSR
;
A
#
# COMPACT_ATOMS: atom_id res chain seq x y z
N MET A 1 6.39 -6.51 -10.60
CA MET A 1 6.19 -5.04 -10.63
C MET A 1 7.32 -4.45 -9.81
N LEU A 2 7.95 -3.37 -10.26
CA LEU A 2 8.93 -2.68 -9.41
C LEU A 2 8.20 -1.86 -8.32
N PRO A 3 8.85 -1.56 -7.19
CA PRO A 3 8.26 -0.72 -6.13
C PRO A 3 8.00 0.72 -6.60
N VAL A 4 7.02 1.41 -6.01
CA VAL A 4 6.56 2.73 -6.49
C VAL A 4 7.68 3.77 -6.46
N LEU A 5 8.44 3.83 -5.37
CA LEU A 5 9.56 4.76 -5.26
C LEU A 5 10.82 4.27 -5.98
N GLU A 6 10.87 3.04 -6.50
CA GLU A 6 12.08 2.51 -7.17
C GLU A 6 11.95 2.49 -8.70
N ASP A 7 10.82 2.97 -9.24
CA ASP A 7 10.53 3.02 -10.67
C ASP A 7 9.95 4.39 -11.07
N THR A 8 10.66 5.09 -11.96
CA THR A 8 10.28 6.45 -12.39
C THR A 8 8.91 6.50 -13.08
N VAL A 9 8.54 5.48 -13.85
CA VAL A 9 7.27 5.46 -14.58
C VAL A 9 6.10 5.26 -13.62
N LEU A 10 6.27 4.39 -12.61
CA LEU A 10 5.27 4.22 -11.54
C LEU A 10 5.16 5.47 -10.69
N ALA A 11 6.28 6.08 -10.29
CA ALA A 11 6.30 7.33 -9.54
C ALA A 11 5.57 8.45 -10.29
N GLU A 12 5.88 8.66 -11.58
CA GLU A 12 5.20 9.64 -12.43
C GLU A 12 3.70 9.35 -12.61
N SER A 13 3.33 8.06 -12.69
CA SER A 13 1.93 7.65 -12.80
C SER A 13 1.12 7.96 -11.54
N VAL A 14 1.72 7.80 -10.36
CA VAL A 14 1.13 8.21 -9.08
C VAL A 14 1.01 9.74 -8.99
N VAL A 15 2.05 10.47 -9.38
CA VAL A 15 2.01 11.95 -9.42
C VAL A 15 0.86 12.43 -10.32
N ALA A 16 0.68 11.81 -11.48
CA ALA A 16 -0.38 12.09 -12.45
C ALA A 16 -1.78 11.56 -12.06
N ASP A 17 -1.97 11.04 -10.84
CA ASP A 17 -3.25 10.47 -10.36
C ASP A 17 -3.78 9.29 -11.22
N ARG A 18 -2.90 8.59 -11.93
CA ARG A 18 -3.24 7.44 -12.78
C ARG A 18 -3.06 6.09 -12.09
N LEU A 19 -2.43 6.08 -10.91
CA LEU A 19 -2.13 4.87 -10.16
C LEU A 19 -2.47 5.08 -8.69
N THR A 20 -3.32 4.21 -8.14
CA THR A 20 -3.76 4.23 -6.74
C THR A 20 -3.29 2.99 -5.97
N ILE A 21 -3.40 3.00 -4.64
CA ILE A 21 -3.07 1.82 -3.82
C ILE A 21 -3.97 0.62 -4.17
N ASN A 22 -5.24 0.85 -4.52
CA ASN A 22 -6.15 -0.22 -4.93
C ASN A 22 -5.70 -0.86 -6.25
N ASP A 23 -5.16 -0.06 -7.18
CA ASP A 23 -4.58 -0.59 -8.43
C ASP A 23 -3.34 -1.44 -8.13
N LEU A 24 -2.49 -1.00 -7.18
CA LEU A 24 -1.31 -1.76 -6.75
C LEU A 24 -1.70 -3.08 -6.06
N LEU A 25 -2.75 -3.09 -5.24
CA LEU A 25 -3.33 -4.33 -4.68
C LEU A 25 -3.85 -5.25 -5.78
N LEU A 26 -4.55 -4.71 -6.78
CA LEU A 26 -5.01 -5.48 -7.93
C LEU A 26 -3.83 -6.07 -8.72
N TYR A 27 -2.77 -5.29 -8.95
CA TYR A 27 -1.56 -5.77 -9.62
C TYR A 27 -0.85 -6.85 -8.79
N SER A 28 -0.92 -6.76 -7.46
CA SER A 28 -0.41 -7.79 -6.54
C SER A 28 -1.15 -9.12 -6.67
N ALA A 29 -2.40 -9.13 -7.15
CA ALA A 29 -3.10 -10.37 -7.46
C ALA A 29 -2.39 -11.17 -8.56
N VAL A 30 -1.74 -10.50 -9.52
CA VAL A 30 -1.07 -11.13 -10.67
C VAL A 30 0.46 -11.15 -10.56
N CYS A 31 1.09 -10.21 -9.86
CA CYS A 31 2.54 -10.16 -9.62
C CYS A 31 2.94 -10.62 -8.21
N GLY A 32 4.23 -10.73 -7.90
CA GLY A 32 4.73 -11.20 -6.60
C GLY A 32 5.15 -10.11 -5.61
N THR A 33 5.02 -8.83 -5.95
CA THR A 33 5.64 -7.74 -5.19
C THR A 33 4.83 -7.38 -3.94
N GLY A 34 3.51 -7.27 -4.04
CA GLY A 34 2.72 -6.66 -2.97
C GLY A 34 2.82 -5.13 -2.98
N LEU A 35 2.73 -4.53 -1.80
CA LEU A 35 2.76 -3.09 -1.58
C LEU A 35 4.13 -2.64 -1.09
N ASP A 36 5.06 -2.45 -2.03
CA ASP A 36 6.44 -2.10 -1.72
C ASP A 36 6.76 -0.62 -2.00
N THR A 37 7.54 0.00 -1.09
CA THR A 37 7.87 1.44 -1.02
C THR A 37 6.68 2.38 -1.22
N ILE A 38 5.60 2.17 -0.48
CA ILE A 38 4.39 3.00 -0.63
C ILE A 38 4.46 4.24 0.27
N PRO A 39 4.60 5.46 -0.27
CA PRO A 39 4.60 6.68 0.53
C PRO A 39 3.19 7.00 1.02
N LEU A 40 3.02 7.09 2.35
CA LEU A 40 1.75 7.35 3.03
C LEU A 40 1.83 8.64 3.84
N PRO A 41 0.70 9.32 4.12
CA PRO A 41 0.72 10.52 4.94
C PRO A 41 1.22 10.19 6.34
N GLY A 42 2.05 11.05 6.92
CA GLY A 42 2.58 10.84 8.27
C GLY A 42 1.51 10.87 9.38
N SER A 43 0.31 11.33 9.04
CA SER A 43 -0.88 11.32 9.92
C SER A 43 -1.73 10.05 9.79
N ILE A 44 -1.30 9.06 8.99
CA ILE A 44 -2.04 7.81 8.86
C ILE A 44 -2.17 7.11 10.21
N SER A 45 -3.38 6.65 10.52
CA SER A 45 -3.68 5.96 11.78
C SER A 45 -3.29 4.48 11.73
N GLU A 46 -3.09 3.88 12.90
CA GLU A 46 -2.85 2.44 13.03
C GLU A 46 -4.00 1.62 12.44
N ASP A 47 -5.25 2.02 12.66
CA ASP A 47 -6.44 1.35 12.10
C ASP A 47 -6.42 1.33 10.56
N GLN A 48 -6.01 2.44 9.94
CA GLN A 48 -5.88 2.52 8.49
C GLN A 48 -4.75 1.63 7.97
N LEU A 49 -3.61 1.58 8.66
CA LEU A 49 -2.51 0.67 8.33
C LEU A 49 -2.94 -0.79 8.47
N TYR A 50 -3.65 -1.12 9.54
CA TYR A 50 -4.17 -2.46 9.76
C TYR A 50 -5.13 -2.88 8.64
N ALA A 51 -6.02 -1.99 8.20
CA ALA A 51 -6.90 -2.25 7.07
C ALA A 51 -6.13 -2.55 5.76
N VAL A 52 -5.06 -1.78 5.44
CA VAL A 52 -4.19 -2.09 4.27
C VAL A 52 -3.61 -3.49 4.38
N LEU A 53 -3.05 -3.80 5.55
CA LEU A 53 -2.34 -5.06 5.78
C LEU A 53 -3.31 -6.25 5.75
N LEU A 54 -4.52 -6.07 6.25
CA LEU A 54 -5.58 -7.08 6.19
C LEU A 54 -5.99 -7.38 4.74
N ASP A 55 -6.19 -6.35 3.91
CA ASP A 55 -6.49 -6.52 2.48
C ASP A 55 -5.38 -7.30 1.77
N LEU A 56 -4.12 -6.93 2.03
CA LEU A 56 -2.96 -7.60 1.44
C LEU A 56 -2.82 -9.05 1.92
N ALA A 57 -3.01 -9.30 3.22
CA ALA A 57 -2.94 -10.63 3.82
C ALA A 57 -4.06 -11.54 3.30
N ALA A 58 -5.28 -11.00 3.18
CA ALA A 58 -6.41 -11.73 2.60
C ALA A 58 -6.13 -12.12 1.15
N LEU A 59 -5.56 -11.20 0.36
CA LEU A 59 -5.17 -11.45 -1.02
C LEU A 59 -4.07 -12.52 -1.11
N ALA A 60 -3.03 -12.39 -0.29
CA ALA A 60 -1.92 -13.34 -0.21
C ALA A 60 -2.41 -14.76 0.13
N GLN A 61 -3.22 -14.89 1.17
CA GLN A 61 -3.78 -16.15 1.64
C GLN A 61 -4.73 -16.77 0.61
N ARG A 62 -5.62 -15.97 0.01
CA ARG A 62 -6.58 -16.44 -0.99
C ARG A 62 -5.92 -16.97 -2.26
N LEU A 63 -4.82 -16.33 -2.68
CA LEU A 63 -4.12 -16.67 -3.92
C LEU A 63 -2.91 -17.60 -3.70
N GLY A 64 -2.58 -17.94 -2.45
CA GLY A 64 -1.39 -18.74 -2.13
C GLY A 64 -0.09 -18.03 -2.51
N LYS A 65 -0.01 -16.71 -2.33
CA LYS A 65 1.12 -15.87 -2.76
C LYS A 65 1.84 -15.25 -1.58
N PHE A 66 3.17 -15.18 -1.66
CA PHE A 66 3.97 -14.41 -0.73
C PHE A 66 4.01 -12.95 -1.19
N LEU A 67 3.15 -12.11 -0.60
CA LEU A 67 3.10 -10.67 -0.85
C LEU A 67 3.75 -9.93 0.31
N THR A 68 4.49 -8.86 0.04
CA THR A 68 5.14 -8.03 1.07
C THR A 68 4.50 -6.66 1.18
N ALA A 69 4.68 -6.03 2.34
CA ALA A 69 4.28 -4.65 2.58
C ALA A 69 5.49 -3.86 3.14
N ARG A 70 5.89 -2.79 2.45
CA ARG A 70 6.79 -1.75 2.96
C ARG A 70 6.07 -0.42 2.82
N LEU A 71 5.22 -0.17 3.81
CA LEU A 71 4.45 1.07 3.93
C LEU A 71 5.32 2.14 4.60
N MET A 72 5.33 3.35 4.03
CA MET A 72 6.23 4.42 4.46
C MET A 72 5.43 5.66 4.86
N PRO A 73 4.90 5.74 6.09
CA PRO A 73 4.37 6.98 6.64
C PRO A 73 5.46 8.06 6.67
N ILE A 74 5.22 9.20 6.01
CA ILE A 74 6.21 10.28 5.91
C ILE A 74 5.84 11.42 6.86
N PRO A 75 6.60 11.61 7.97
CA PRO A 75 6.30 12.64 8.96
C PRO A 75 6.18 14.04 8.35
N GLY A 76 5.15 14.78 8.75
CA GLY A 76 4.93 16.16 8.28
C GLY A 76 4.36 16.30 6.86
N LYS A 77 4.27 15.21 6.09
CA LYS A 77 3.68 15.23 4.75
C LYS A 77 2.23 14.75 4.74
N ARG A 78 1.43 15.40 3.91
CA ARG A 78 0.02 15.11 3.64
C ARG A 78 -0.15 14.43 2.30
N VAL A 79 -1.30 13.79 2.13
CA VAL A 79 -1.74 13.25 0.84
C VAL A 79 -1.59 14.30 -0.26
N GLY A 80 -1.03 13.89 -1.39
CA GLY A 80 -0.84 14.77 -2.54
C GLY A 80 0.48 15.55 -2.55
N GLU A 81 1.22 15.61 -1.44
CA GLU A 81 2.53 16.27 -1.41
C GLU A 81 3.60 15.36 -2.01
N VAL A 82 4.60 15.95 -2.66
CA VAL A 82 5.69 15.20 -3.30
C VAL A 82 6.73 14.79 -2.24
N THR A 83 7.21 13.56 -2.32
CA THR A 83 8.30 13.05 -1.49
C THR A 83 9.62 13.71 -1.89
N ASP A 84 10.54 13.80 -0.94
CA ASP A 84 11.82 14.48 -1.10
C ASP A 84 12.96 13.64 -0.49
N PHE A 85 12.94 12.35 -0.80
CA PHE A 85 14.02 11.45 -0.42
C PHE A 85 15.30 11.82 -1.16
N ASP A 86 16.39 11.97 -0.40
CA ASP A 86 17.75 12.07 -0.90
C ASP A 86 18.38 10.67 -0.89
N PHE A 87 17.95 9.82 -1.82
CA PHE A 87 18.43 8.46 -1.97
C PHE A 87 18.46 8.06 -3.44
N GLU A 88 19.62 7.63 -3.95
CA GLU A 88 19.89 7.46 -5.38
C GLU A 88 18.98 6.43 -6.07
N PHE A 89 18.47 5.46 -5.32
CA PHE A 89 17.58 4.42 -5.85
C PHE A 89 16.10 4.81 -5.80
N PHE A 90 15.77 5.99 -5.24
CA PHE A 90 14.39 6.45 -5.14
C PHE A 90 14.05 7.50 -6.21
N ALA A 91 13.05 7.18 -7.02
CA ALA A 91 12.26 8.13 -7.78
C ALA A 91 11.20 8.74 -6.86
N ASN A 92 11.34 10.04 -6.56
CA ASN A 92 10.37 10.76 -5.75
C ASN A 92 8.99 10.77 -6.41
N SER A 93 7.96 10.55 -5.61
CA SER A 93 6.57 10.39 -6.03
C SER A 93 5.67 11.26 -5.17
N LYS A 94 4.36 11.04 -5.24
CA LYS A 94 3.35 11.71 -4.42
C LYS A 94 2.98 10.84 -3.24
N VAL A 95 2.80 11.44 -2.07
CA VAL A 95 2.19 10.79 -0.90
C VAL A 95 0.79 10.33 -1.31
N MET A 96 0.60 9.01 -1.27
CA MET A 96 -0.60 8.36 -1.77
C MET A 96 -1.71 8.42 -0.72
N ASP A 97 -2.94 8.60 -1.19
CA ASP A 97 -4.12 8.44 -0.35
C ASP A 97 -4.44 6.96 -0.17
N PHE A 98 -4.76 6.55 1.06
CA PHE A 98 -5.41 5.28 1.30
C PHE A 98 -6.75 5.50 1.98
N LYS A 99 -7.82 5.40 1.19
CA LYS A 99 -9.20 5.58 1.65
C LYS A 99 -9.74 4.37 2.41
N ALA A 100 -8.90 3.63 3.14
CA ALA A 100 -9.46 2.69 4.09
C ALA A 100 -10.18 3.47 5.18
N LYS A 101 -11.40 3.01 5.42
CA LYS A 101 -12.10 3.31 6.66
C LYS A 101 -11.50 2.41 7.76
N PRO A 102 -11.57 2.85 9.02
CA PRO A 102 -11.38 1.94 10.14
C PRO A 102 -12.22 0.68 9.94
N LEU A 103 -11.72 -0.45 10.44
CA LEU A 103 -12.48 -1.68 10.39
C LEU A 103 -13.77 -1.53 11.20
N GLU A 104 -14.82 -2.19 10.73
CA GLU A 104 -16.14 -2.17 11.35
C GLU A 104 -16.70 -3.60 11.46
N GLY A 105 -17.62 -3.80 12.40
CA GLY A 105 -18.27 -5.09 12.63
C GLY A 105 -17.28 -6.18 13.04
N HIS A 106 -17.47 -7.40 12.54
CA HIS A 106 -16.66 -8.57 12.90
C HIS A 106 -15.16 -8.40 12.64
N LEU A 107 -14.75 -7.54 11.70
CA LEU A 107 -13.34 -7.30 11.42
C LEU A 107 -12.60 -6.54 12.55
N THR A 108 -13.32 -6.03 13.55
CA THR A 108 -12.73 -5.37 14.74
C THR A 108 -12.54 -6.32 15.92
N GLU A 109 -13.11 -7.52 15.85
CA GLU A 109 -13.04 -8.52 16.91
C GLU A 109 -11.68 -9.25 16.78
N GLU A 110 -11.09 -9.70 17.90
CA GLU A 110 -9.85 -10.51 17.90
C GLU A 110 -10.08 -11.95 17.37
N GLU A 111 -11.14 -12.16 16.60
CA GLU A 111 -11.50 -13.45 16.05
C GLU A 111 -10.60 -13.80 14.85
N ASN A 112 -10.24 -15.08 14.75
CA ASN A 112 -9.49 -15.57 13.60
C ASN A 112 -10.43 -15.88 12.45
N PHE A 113 -10.27 -15.20 11.31
CA PHE A 113 -11.00 -15.52 10.08
C PHE A 113 -10.19 -16.46 9.19
N HIS A 114 -10.78 -17.59 8.82
CA HIS A 114 -10.11 -18.58 7.97
C HIS A 114 -10.37 -18.29 6.47
N ILE A 115 -9.32 -17.95 5.74
CA ILE A 115 -9.36 -17.75 4.28
C ILE A 115 -8.76 -18.99 3.61
N GLN A 116 -9.58 -19.67 2.80
CA GLN A 116 -9.13 -20.82 2.01
C GLN A 116 -8.41 -20.36 0.74
N SER A 117 -7.23 -20.95 0.50
CA SER A 117 -6.55 -20.84 -0.79
C SER A 117 -7.46 -21.32 -1.92
N ARG A 118 -7.30 -20.72 -3.10
CA ARG A 118 -7.95 -21.20 -4.32
C ARG A 118 -7.28 -22.46 -4.86
#